data_AF-A0AA38Z478-F1
#
_entry.id   AF-A0AA38Z478-F1
#
_cell.length_a   1.000
_cell.length_b   1.000
_cell.length_c   1.000
_cell.angle_alpha   90.00
_cell.angle_beta   90.00
_cell.angle_gamma   90.00
#
_symmetry.space_group_name_H-M   'P 1'
#
loop_
_entity.id
_entity.type
_entity.pdbx_description
1 polymer ?
#
loop_
_entity_poly.entity_id
_entity_poly.type
_entity_poly.pdbx_seq_one_letter_code
_entity_poly.pdbx_strand_id
1 'polypeptide(L)'
;MEKQIPFTGILSNNPEENPDFFNWNRVKLRYCDGASFTGDSQNQAAQLNFRGQRIWSAAIEDLMSKGMRYANQALLSGCSAGGLAAILHCDEFRGFFPRNTKVKCLSDAGLFLDSIDVSGGRTLRNLFSGVVNLQGVQRNLPSFCLNRLDPTSCFFPQNVISNIKTPLFLLNAAYDSWQVQASLAPPSADPHGYWNECKKNHAQCSPSQIQFLQGFRNQMLNAIKGFSMSKQNGLFINSCFAHCQTERQDTWFADNSPIIKNKGIALAVGDWYFDRSGIKAIDCPYPCDKTCHNLVFR
;
A
#
# COMPACT_ATOMS: atom_id res chain seq x y z
N MET A 1 -12.11 -15.53 14.73
CA MET A 1 -11.65 -15.19 13.36
C MET A 1 -12.60 -15.85 12.37
N GLU A 2 -13.09 -15.11 11.37
CA GLU A 2 -14.00 -15.66 10.35
C GLU A 2 -13.37 -16.84 9.62
N LYS A 3 -14.14 -17.90 9.34
CA LYS A 3 -13.61 -19.11 8.66
C LYS A 3 -13.43 -18.92 7.16
N GLN A 4 -14.18 -18.02 6.54
CA GLN A 4 -14.14 -17.71 5.11
C GLN A 4 -13.97 -16.19 4.95
N ILE A 5 -13.20 -15.77 3.94
CA ILE A 5 -13.09 -14.36 3.53
C ILE A 5 -13.57 -14.30 2.08
N PRO A 6 -14.52 -13.41 1.74
CA PRO A 6 -14.93 -13.22 0.35
C PRO A 6 -13.75 -12.68 -0.47
N PHE A 7 -13.61 -13.20 -1.69
CA PHE A 7 -12.66 -12.70 -2.66
C PHE A 7 -13.38 -11.74 -3.60
N THR A 8 -13.04 -10.46 -3.51
CA THR A 8 -13.65 -9.34 -4.25
C THR A 8 -12.57 -8.51 -4.96
N GLY A 9 -12.98 -7.65 -5.90
CA GLY A 9 -12.04 -6.81 -6.64
C GLY A 9 -11.00 -7.66 -7.39
N ILE A 10 -9.71 -7.37 -7.19
CA ILE A 10 -8.60 -8.11 -7.81
C ILE A 10 -8.58 -9.61 -7.48
N LEU A 11 -9.29 -10.05 -6.43
CA LEU A 11 -9.40 -11.47 -6.06
C LEU A 11 -10.68 -12.13 -6.61
N SER A 12 -11.63 -11.40 -7.19
CA SER A 12 -12.85 -12.00 -7.74
C SER A 12 -12.53 -13.02 -8.84
N ASN A 13 -13.30 -14.11 -8.95
CA ASN A 13 -13.27 -15.04 -10.09
C ASN A 13 -14.29 -14.69 -11.18
N ASN A 14 -15.07 -13.63 -11.01
CA ASN A 14 -15.98 -13.20 -12.04
C ASN A 14 -15.20 -12.35 -13.07
N PRO A 15 -15.14 -12.73 -14.36
CA PRO A 15 -14.47 -11.94 -15.39
C PRO A 15 -15.09 -10.54 -15.58
N GLU A 16 -16.36 -10.35 -15.24
CA GLU A 16 -17.01 -9.04 -15.27
C GLU A 16 -16.56 -8.13 -14.12
N GLU A 17 -15.98 -8.69 -13.05
CA GLU A 17 -15.48 -7.97 -11.89
C GLU A 17 -13.95 -7.84 -11.86
N ASN A 18 -13.25 -8.75 -12.56
CA ASN A 18 -11.79 -8.88 -12.53
C ASN A 18 -11.24 -9.40 -13.88
N PRO A 19 -11.28 -8.60 -14.94
CA PRO A 19 -11.15 -9.07 -16.32
C PRO A 19 -9.81 -9.77 -16.61
N ASP A 20 -8.75 -9.37 -15.92
CA ASP A 20 -7.38 -9.82 -16.19
C ASP A 20 -6.89 -10.93 -15.26
N PHE A 21 -7.42 -11.00 -14.03
CA PHE A 21 -6.93 -11.91 -12.99
C PHE A 21 -7.99 -12.93 -12.52
N PHE A 22 -9.21 -12.92 -13.07
CA PHE A 22 -10.31 -13.78 -12.59
C PHE A 22 -9.96 -15.27 -12.54
N ASN A 23 -9.20 -15.76 -13.51
CA ASN A 23 -8.85 -17.17 -13.62
C ASN A 23 -7.51 -17.54 -12.96
N TRP A 24 -6.94 -16.65 -12.14
CA TRP A 24 -5.68 -16.93 -11.45
C TRP A 24 -5.90 -17.80 -10.20
N ASN A 25 -4.84 -18.49 -9.79
CA ASN A 25 -4.75 -19.00 -8.42
C ASN A 25 -4.65 -17.80 -7.48
N ARG A 26 -5.57 -17.71 -6.52
CA ARG A 26 -5.72 -16.55 -5.63
C ARG A 26 -5.56 -16.98 -4.19
N VAL A 27 -4.75 -16.24 -3.45
CA VAL A 27 -4.40 -16.55 -2.07
C VAL A 27 -4.47 -15.27 -1.25
N LYS A 28 -5.04 -15.36 -0.05
CA LYS A 28 -5.06 -14.25 0.92
C LYS A 28 -4.37 -14.67 2.20
N LEU A 29 -3.19 -14.10 2.45
CA LEU A 29 -2.48 -14.26 3.71
C LEU A 29 -3.06 -13.28 4.74
N ARG A 30 -3.60 -13.79 5.85
CA ARG A 30 -4.20 -12.94 6.88
C ARG A 30 -3.10 -12.22 7.66
N TYR A 31 -3.28 -10.91 7.82
CA TYR A 31 -2.36 -10.09 8.60
C TYR A 31 -2.60 -10.31 10.10
N CYS A 32 -1.57 -10.80 10.80
CA CYS A 32 -1.64 -11.08 12.23
C CYS A 32 -0.33 -10.80 13.00
N ASP A 33 0.65 -10.15 12.38
CA ASP A 33 1.94 -9.85 13.02
C ASP A 33 2.06 -8.40 13.50
N GLY A 34 1.44 -7.43 12.81
CA GLY A 34 1.45 -6.03 13.21
C GLY A 34 2.66 -5.21 12.73
N ALA A 35 3.55 -5.78 11.90
CA ALA A 35 4.67 -5.06 11.29
C ALA A 35 4.85 -5.41 9.80
N SER A 36 3.75 -5.49 9.05
CA SER A 36 3.78 -5.73 7.59
C SER A 36 4.59 -6.97 7.20
N PHE A 37 4.50 -8.03 8.00
CA PHE A 37 5.27 -9.27 7.86
C PHE A 37 6.80 -9.13 8.02
N THR A 38 7.27 -8.07 8.65
CA THR A 38 8.71 -7.77 8.77
C THR A 38 9.27 -7.99 10.18
N GLY A 39 8.41 -8.20 11.19
CA GLY A 39 8.84 -8.44 12.59
C GLY A 39 9.35 -9.87 12.86
N ASP A 40 10.37 -10.00 13.71
CA ASP A 40 10.79 -11.28 14.32
C ASP A 40 11.40 -11.04 15.72
N SER A 41 10.53 -10.90 16.71
CA SER A 41 10.90 -10.70 18.11
C SER A 41 9.82 -11.23 19.05
N GLN A 42 10.03 -11.14 20.36
CA GLN A 42 9.01 -11.47 21.34
C GLN A 42 9.11 -10.54 22.54
N ASN A 43 7.99 -10.34 23.21
CA ASN A 43 7.93 -9.75 24.53
C ASN A 43 7.39 -10.81 25.49
N GLN A 44 8.29 -11.51 26.19
CA GLN A 44 7.90 -12.61 27.09
C GLN A 44 7.02 -12.13 28.25
N ALA A 45 7.30 -10.95 28.81
CA ALA A 45 6.54 -10.41 29.94
C ALA A 45 5.08 -10.10 29.53
N ALA A 46 4.87 -9.56 28.34
CA ALA A 46 3.54 -9.31 27.78
C ALA A 46 2.93 -10.55 27.09
N GLN A 47 3.63 -11.68 27.04
CA GLN A 47 3.24 -12.90 26.30
C GLN A 47 2.92 -12.66 24.82
N LEU A 48 3.63 -11.71 24.18
CA LEU A 48 3.43 -11.36 22.78
C LEU A 48 4.54 -11.95 21.90
N ASN A 49 4.14 -12.57 20.79
CA ASN A 49 5.04 -13.10 19.77
C ASN A 49 4.87 -12.29 18.48
N PHE A 50 5.94 -11.64 18.03
CA PHE A 50 5.99 -10.94 16.75
C PHE A 50 6.71 -11.82 15.75
N ARG A 51 5.96 -12.40 14.82
CA ARG A 51 6.42 -13.49 13.94
C ARG A 51 6.22 -13.18 12.46
N GLY A 52 6.10 -11.91 12.10
CA GLY A 52 5.81 -11.46 10.73
C GLY A 52 6.68 -12.13 9.67
N GLN A 53 8.00 -12.03 9.79
CA GLN A 53 8.92 -12.61 8.81
C GLN A 53 8.78 -14.14 8.75
N ARG A 54 8.58 -14.79 9.90
CA ARG A 54 8.42 -16.24 9.97
C ARG A 54 7.10 -16.71 9.34
N ILE A 55 6.01 -15.98 9.57
CA ILE A 55 4.72 -16.24 8.96
C ILE A 55 4.83 -16.09 7.44
N TRP A 56 5.49 -15.02 6.97
CA TRP A 56 5.77 -14.81 5.55
C TRP A 56 6.55 -15.99 4.95
N SER A 57 7.70 -16.34 5.52
CA SER A 57 8.53 -17.44 4.99
C SER A 57 7.77 -18.76 4.97
N ALA A 58 7.08 -19.12 6.06
CA ALA A 58 6.31 -20.36 6.14
C ALA A 58 5.14 -20.40 5.14
N ALA A 59 4.42 -19.28 4.97
CA ALA A 59 3.33 -19.19 4.01
C ALA A 59 3.82 -19.31 2.57
N ILE A 60 4.90 -18.61 2.20
CA ILE A 60 5.47 -18.70 0.85
C ILE A 60 6.00 -20.11 0.57
N GLU A 61 6.70 -20.74 1.52
CA GLU A 61 7.20 -22.11 1.38
C GLU A 61 6.06 -23.13 1.18
N ASP A 62 5.00 -23.04 1.98
CA ASP A 62 3.81 -23.88 1.83
C ASP A 62 3.14 -23.69 0.46
N LEU A 63 2.95 -22.45 0.02
CA LEU A 63 2.38 -22.16 -1.30
C LEU A 63 3.28 -22.66 -2.45
N MET A 64 4.60 -22.51 -2.31
CA MET A 64 5.57 -23.07 -3.25
C MET A 64 5.40 -24.58 -3.35
N SER A 65 5.19 -25.29 -2.23
CA SER A 65 4.92 -26.74 -2.22
C SER A 65 3.59 -27.13 -2.87
N LYS A 66 2.58 -26.25 -2.79
CA LYS A 66 1.25 -26.46 -3.38
C LYS A 66 1.14 -26.07 -4.85
N GLY A 67 2.27 -25.83 -5.51
CA GLY A 67 2.35 -25.63 -6.95
C GLY A 67 2.70 -24.22 -7.40
N MET A 68 2.79 -23.23 -6.49
CA MET A 68 3.21 -21.87 -6.84
C MET A 68 4.61 -21.84 -7.49
N ARG A 69 5.49 -22.80 -7.15
CA ARG A 69 6.82 -22.96 -7.76
C ARG A 69 6.82 -23.16 -9.28
N TYR A 70 5.69 -23.59 -9.85
CA TYR A 70 5.53 -23.85 -11.28
C TYR A 70 4.82 -22.71 -12.03
N ALA A 71 4.46 -21.62 -11.33
CA ALA A 71 3.77 -20.51 -11.95
C ALA A 71 4.66 -19.82 -13.00
N ASN A 72 4.09 -19.53 -14.18
CA ASN A 72 4.76 -18.69 -15.19
C ASN A 72 4.65 -17.19 -14.86
N GLN A 73 3.63 -16.83 -14.08
CA GLN A 73 3.28 -15.47 -13.70
C GLN A 73 2.91 -15.44 -12.21
N ALA A 74 3.43 -14.46 -11.48
CA ALA A 74 3.09 -14.23 -10.09
C ALA A 74 2.93 -12.72 -9.84
N LEU A 75 2.00 -12.37 -8.96
CA LEU A 75 1.76 -11.01 -8.49
C LEU A 75 1.66 -11.02 -6.97
N LEU A 76 2.56 -10.29 -6.30
CA LEU A 76 2.42 -10.01 -4.87
C LEU A 76 1.62 -8.72 -4.72
N SER A 77 0.41 -8.80 -4.17
CA SER A 77 -0.41 -7.63 -3.91
C SER A 77 -0.81 -7.54 -2.45
N GLY A 78 -1.02 -6.32 -1.95
CA GLY A 78 -1.66 -6.10 -0.67
C GLY A 78 -2.12 -4.66 -0.50
N CYS A 79 -3.02 -4.46 0.46
CA CYS A 79 -3.47 -3.14 0.86
C CYS A 79 -2.91 -2.69 2.22
N SER A 80 -2.62 -1.40 2.40
CA SER A 80 -2.33 -0.77 3.70
C SER A 80 -1.04 -1.34 4.28
N ALA A 81 -1.06 -1.92 5.48
CA ALA A 81 0.06 -2.71 6.00
C ALA A 81 0.47 -3.86 5.05
N GLY A 82 -0.48 -4.50 4.36
CA GLY A 82 -0.20 -5.48 3.31
C GLY A 82 0.39 -4.85 2.05
N GLY A 83 0.05 -3.59 1.74
CA GLY A 83 0.65 -2.83 0.65
C GLY A 83 2.10 -2.44 0.98
N LEU A 84 2.37 -2.07 2.23
CA LEU A 84 3.72 -1.88 2.75
C LEU A 84 4.51 -3.22 2.71
N ALA A 85 3.88 -4.33 3.08
CA ALA A 85 4.49 -5.66 2.96
C ALA A 85 4.83 -6.00 1.50
N ALA A 86 3.93 -5.70 0.56
CA ALA A 86 4.18 -5.91 -0.87
C ALA A 86 5.38 -5.10 -1.38
N ILE A 87 5.68 -3.93 -0.78
CA ILE A 87 6.88 -3.15 -1.07
C ILE A 87 8.11 -3.82 -0.44
N LEU A 88 8.10 -4.06 0.86
CA LEU A 88 9.25 -4.53 1.63
C LEU A 88 9.72 -5.93 1.21
N HIS A 89 8.78 -6.81 0.88
CA HIS A 89 9.06 -8.19 0.48
C HIS A 89 9.10 -8.39 -1.04
N CYS A 90 9.01 -7.34 -1.86
CA CYS A 90 8.88 -7.51 -3.32
C CYS A 90 10.04 -8.28 -3.95
N ASP A 91 11.27 -7.89 -3.62
CA ASP A 91 12.48 -8.53 -4.14
C ASP A 91 12.70 -9.92 -3.51
N GLU A 92 12.29 -10.12 -2.25
CA GLU A 92 12.30 -11.43 -1.59
C GLU A 92 11.34 -12.39 -2.31
N PHE A 93 10.11 -11.95 -2.58
CA PHE A 93 9.10 -12.71 -3.31
C PHE A 93 9.59 -13.11 -4.70
N ARG A 94 10.19 -12.18 -5.44
CA ARG A 94 10.84 -12.47 -6.73
C ARG A 94 11.91 -13.55 -6.61
N GLY A 95 12.64 -13.58 -5.50
CA GLY A 95 13.75 -14.51 -5.25
C GLY A 95 13.33 -15.98 -5.19
N PHE A 96 12.07 -16.28 -4.86
CA PHE A 96 11.59 -17.67 -4.78
C PHE A 96 11.28 -18.30 -6.14
N PHE A 97 11.22 -17.51 -7.22
CA PHE A 97 10.85 -18.00 -8.55
C PHE A 97 12.06 -18.09 -9.49
N PRO A 98 12.06 -19.06 -10.43
CA PRO A 98 13.03 -19.12 -11.51
C PRO A 98 13.15 -17.80 -12.30
N ARG A 99 14.30 -17.58 -12.97
CA ARG A 99 14.57 -16.34 -13.70
C ARG A 99 13.56 -16.03 -14.82
N ASN A 100 12.98 -17.06 -15.44
CA ASN A 100 11.99 -16.94 -16.51
C ASN A 100 10.55 -16.69 -16.02
N THR A 101 10.28 -16.74 -14.71
CA THR A 101 8.95 -16.42 -14.17
C THR A 101 8.73 -14.91 -14.19
N LYS A 102 7.60 -14.45 -14.71
CA LYS A 102 7.19 -13.04 -14.63
C LYS A 102 6.63 -12.77 -13.24
N VAL A 103 7.41 -12.07 -12.40
CA VAL A 103 6.99 -11.67 -11.06
C VAL A 103 6.94 -10.15 -10.99
N LYS A 104 5.83 -9.61 -10.48
CA LYS A 104 5.67 -8.19 -10.21
C LYS A 104 4.98 -7.99 -8.85
N CYS A 105 4.99 -6.78 -8.32
CA CYS A 105 4.35 -6.44 -7.05
C CYS A 105 3.39 -5.25 -7.21
N LEU A 106 2.30 -5.25 -6.45
CA LEU A 106 1.30 -4.19 -6.42
C LEU A 106 1.10 -3.74 -4.97
N SER A 107 1.47 -2.50 -4.69
CA SER A 107 1.19 -1.86 -3.41
C SER A 107 -0.04 -0.97 -3.55
N ASP A 108 -1.11 -1.31 -2.84
CA ASP A 108 -2.31 -0.49 -2.73
C ASP A 108 -2.35 0.19 -1.36
N ALA A 109 -2.44 1.53 -1.34
CA ALA A 109 -2.44 2.32 -0.12
C ALA A 109 -1.26 2.01 0.83
N GLY A 110 -0.14 1.52 0.29
CA GLY A 110 1.03 1.09 1.07
C GLY A 110 2.14 2.13 1.13
N LEU A 111 2.08 3.20 0.32
CA LEU A 111 3.01 4.33 0.33
C LEU A 111 2.76 5.28 1.51
N PHE A 112 3.00 4.83 2.73
CA PHE A 112 2.98 5.68 3.91
C PHE A 112 4.13 6.68 3.89
N LEU A 113 3.84 7.94 4.21
CA LEU A 113 4.86 9.00 4.31
C LEU A 113 5.22 9.39 5.73
N ASP A 114 6.51 9.57 5.99
CA ASP A 114 7.01 10.25 7.20
C ASP A 114 6.80 11.78 7.11
N SER A 115 5.53 12.19 7.23
CA SER A 115 5.07 13.57 7.12
C SER A 115 4.80 14.21 8.50
N ILE A 116 4.83 15.54 8.52
CA ILE A 116 4.46 16.34 9.68
C ILE A 116 2.94 16.34 9.85
N ASP A 117 2.47 16.11 11.07
CA ASP A 117 1.06 16.17 11.43
C ASP A 117 0.57 17.60 11.72
N VAL A 118 -0.72 17.76 11.95
CA VAL A 118 -1.35 19.08 12.13
C VAL A 118 -0.92 19.83 13.39
N SER A 119 -0.21 19.16 14.32
CA SER A 119 0.40 19.79 15.49
C SER A 119 1.87 20.19 15.28
N GLY A 120 2.45 19.87 14.11
CA GLY A 120 3.88 20.05 13.85
C GLY A 120 4.74 18.84 14.26
N GLY A 121 4.13 17.79 14.80
CA GLY A 121 4.79 16.54 15.21
C GLY A 121 4.99 15.56 14.05
N ARG A 122 5.51 14.36 14.38
CA ARG A 122 5.66 13.23 13.44
C ARG A 122 4.99 11.98 14.00
N THR A 123 3.66 12.03 14.17
CA THR A 123 2.87 10.93 14.75
C THR A 123 3.21 9.56 14.13
N LEU A 124 3.20 9.42 12.79
CA LEU A 124 3.44 8.13 12.17
C LEU A 124 4.88 7.64 12.34
N ARG A 125 5.86 8.54 12.39
CA ARG A 125 7.25 8.18 12.71
C ARG A 125 7.35 7.59 14.10
N ASN A 126 6.66 8.18 15.07
CA ASN A 126 6.64 7.66 16.44
C ASN A 126 5.98 6.28 16.51
N LEU A 127 4.85 6.10 15.80
CA LEU A 127 4.20 4.80 15.68
C LEU A 127 5.14 3.75 15.05
N PHE A 128 5.73 4.07 13.89
CA PHE A 128 6.63 3.16 13.18
C PHE A 128 7.90 2.87 13.98
N SER A 129 8.45 3.85 14.71
CA SER A 129 9.57 3.62 15.63
C SER A 129 9.19 2.61 16.72
N GLY A 130 8.00 2.75 17.30
CA GLY A 130 7.46 1.77 18.24
C GLY A 130 7.36 0.37 17.65
N VAL A 131 6.79 0.24 16.45
CA VAL A 131 6.67 -1.04 15.73
C VAL A 131 8.05 -1.64 15.45
N VAL A 132 8.98 -0.86 14.90
CA VAL A 132 10.32 -1.32 14.52
C VAL A 132 11.08 -1.84 15.74
N ASN A 133 11.05 -1.10 16.84
CA ASN A 133 11.76 -1.46 18.07
C ASN A 133 11.10 -2.65 18.77
N LEU A 134 9.78 -2.62 18.94
CA LEU A 134 9.04 -3.68 19.64
C LEU A 134 9.13 -5.01 18.91
N GLN A 135 8.99 -5.00 17.58
CA GLN A 135 8.90 -6.21 16.77
C GLN A 135 10.24 -6.67 16.17
N GLY A 136 11.34 -5.98 16.47
CA GLY A 136 12.68 -6.34 15.97
C GLY A 136 12.80 -6.27 14.43
N VAL A 137 12.02 -5.38 13.80
CA VAL A 137 11.85 -5.27 12.34
C VAL A 137 13.17 -5.05 11.60
N GLN A 138 14.13 -4.35 12.24
CA GLN A 138 15.41 -3.96 11.64
C GLN A 138 16.15 -5.09 10.94
N ARG A 139 16.02 -6.34 11.42
CA ARG A 139 16.74 -7.50 10.89
C ARG A 139 16.29 -7.90 9.48
N ASN A 140 15.07 -7.50 9.11
CA ASN A 140 14.42 -7.88 7.86
C ASN A 140 14.23 -6.67 6.92
N LEU A 141 14.79 -5.51 7.26
CA LEU A 141 14.77 -4.32 6.39
C LEU A 141 15.89 -4.39 5.34
N PRO A 142 15.72 -3.71 4.18
CA PRO A 142 16.73 -3.73 3.14
C PRO A 142 18.07 -3.14 3.59
N SER A 143 19.16 -3.91 3.43
CA SER A 143 20.51 -3.52 3.84
C SER A 143 20.99 -2.23 3.17
N PHE A 144 20.62 -1.99 1.90
CA PHE A 144 20.99 -0.76 1.19
C PHE A 144 20.45 0.50 1.88
N CYS A 145 19.29 0.39 2.55
CA CYS A 145 18.70 1.49 3.29
C CYS A 145 19.35 1.63 4.67
N LEU A 146 19.50 0.52 5.40
CA LEU A 146 20.11 0.50 6.75
C LEU A 146 21.55 1.02 6.76
N ASN A 147 22.27 0.90 5.65
CA ASN A 147 23.61 1.46 5.49
C ASN A 147 23.64 3.00 5.43
N ARG A 148 22.49 3.67 5.33
CA ARG A 148 22.36 5.13 5.14
C ARG A 148 21.43 5.80 6.12
N LEU A 149 20.39 5.09 6.59
CA LEU A 149 19.31 5.63 7.39
C LEU A 149 19.02 4.72 8.59
N ASP A 150 18.36 5.29 9.60
CA ASP A 150 17.93 4.52 10.77
C ASP A 150 16.83 3.49 10.41
N PRO A 151 16.66 2.42 11.21
CA PRO A 151 15.66 1.39 10.96
C PRO A 151 14.22 1.91 10.80
N THR A 152 13.82 2.95 11.53
CA THR A 152 12.47 3.52 11.40
C THR A 152 12.30 4.16 10.03
N SER A 153 13.30 4.94 9.60
CA SER A 153 13.30 5.52 8.25
C SER A 153 13.26 4.44 7.16
N CYS A 154 13.93 3.30 7.35
CA CYS A 154 13.89 2.20 6.38
C CYS A 154 12.59 1.39 6.35
N PHE A 155 11.75 1.52 7.37
CA PHE A 155 10.39 0.98 7.35
C PHE A 155 9.42 1.86 6.55
N PHE A 156 9.77 3.13 6.30
CA PHE A 156 8.99 4.01 5.43
C PHE A 156 9.28 3.75 3.93
N PRO A 157 8.24 3.44 3.13
CA PRO A 157 8.33 3.21 1.68
C PRO A 157 9.13 4.24 0.90
N GLN A 158 8.99 5.52 1.23
CA GLN A 158 9.64 6.63 0.52
C GLN A 158 11.17 6.47 0.42
N ASN A 159 11.78 5.73 1.35
CA ASN A 159 13.22 5.51 1.44
C ASN A 159 13.70 4.23 0.76
N VAL A 160 12.78 3.37 0.29
CA VAL A 160 13.11 2.05 -0.27
C VAL A 160 12.61 1.85 -1.71
N ILE A 161 11.49 2.46 -2.09
CA ILE A 161 10.81 2.18 -3.37
C ILE A 161 11.69 2.42 -4.61
N SER A 162 12.60 3.40 -4.57
CA SER A 162 13.46 3.71 -5.73
C SER A 162 14.57 2.69 -5.96
N ASN A 163 14.78 1.77 -5.02
CA ASN A 163 15.84 0.77 -5.03
C ASN A 163 15.33 -0.67 -5.18
N ILE A 164 14.01 -0.87 -5.18
CA ILE A 164 13.39 -2.17 -5.47
C ILE A 164 13.67 -2.53 -6.93
N LYS A 165 14.17 -3.74 -7.16
CA LYS A 165 14.58 -4.21 -8.49
C LYS A 165 13.43 -4.82 -9.28
N THR A 166 12.53 -5.49 -8.58
CA THR A 166 11.36 -6.15 -9.14
C THR A 166 10.32 -5.09 -9.56
N PRO A 167 9.68 -5.21 -10.74
CA PRO A 167 8.67 -4.25 -11.16
C PRO A 167 7.56 -4.09 -10.12
N LEU A 168 7.37 -2.85 -9.68
CA LEU A 168 6.38 -2.49 -8.66
C LEU A 168 5.37 -1.49 -9.24
N PHE A 169 4.10 -1.69 -8.90
CA PHE A 169 3.01 -0.75 -9.16
C PHE A 169 2.57 -0.10 -7.86
N LEU A 170 2.52 1.23 -7.82
CA LEU A 170 1.96 1.98 -6.70
C LEU A 170 0.55 2.45 -7.06
N LEU A 171 -0.45 1.90 -6.39
CA LEU A 171 -1.81 2.44 -6.35
C LEU A 171 -1.99 3.14 -5.02
N ASN A 172 -2.13 4.46 -5.03
CA ASN A 172 -2.28 5.22 -3.80
C ASN A 172 -3.22 6.39 -4.01
N ALA A 173 -4.13 6.62 -3.06
CA ALA A 173 -4.84 7.89 -2.99
C ALA A 173 -3.87 8.99 -2.55
N ALA A 174 -3.87 10.12 -3.24
CA ALA A 174 -3.07 11.30 -2.87
C ALA A 174 -3.50 11.87 -1.50
N TYR A 175 -4.75 11.63 -1.11
CA TYR A 175 -5.33 12.00 0.17
C TYR A 175 -5.80 10.73 0.91
N ASP A 176 -4.86 9.80 1.13
CA ASP A 176 -5.16 8.53 1.81
C ASP A 176 -5.88 8.76 3.14
N SER A 177 -7.13 8.31 3.23
CA SER A 177 -8.00 8.64 4.35
C SER A 177 -7.53 8.05 5.67
N TRP A 178 -6.84 6.89 5.62
CA TRP A 178 -6.27 6.29 6.80
C TRP A 178 -5.11 7.14 7.31
N GLN A 179 -4.21 7.57 6.41
CA GLN A 179 -3.09 8.41 6.82
C GLN A 179 -3.57 9.78 7.34
N VAL A 180 -4.63 10.35 6.76
CA VAL A 180 -5.27 11.56 7.32
C VAL A 180 -5.72 11.35 8.76
N GLN A 181 -6.42 10.25 9.07
CA GLN A 181 -6.96 10.01 10.41
C GLN A 181 -5.92 9.54 11.42
N ALA A 182 -5.04 8.63 11.03
CA ALA A 182 -4.12 7.93 11.93
C ALA A 182 -2.77 8.64 12.09
N SER A 183 -2.36 9.43 11.09
CA SER A 183 -1.06 10.11 11.08
C SER A 183 -1.17 11.62 11.09
N LEU A 184 -1.93 12.22 10.18
CA LEU A 184 -1.89 13.67 9.97
C LEU A 184 -2.75 14.43 10.98
N ALA A 185 -3.94 13.93 11.30
CA ALA A 185 -4.86 14.55 12.25
C ALA A 185 -5.45 13.55 13.28
N PRO A 186 -4.62 12.73 13.95
CA PRO A 186 -5.08 11.89 15.05
C PRO A 186 -5.57 12.75 16.23
N PRO A 187 -6.40 12.20 17.14
CA PRO A 187 -6.84 12.93 18.33
C PRO A 187 -5.70 13.52 19.17
N SER A 188 -4.53 12.87 19.20
CA SER A 188 -3.34 13.36 19.91
C SER A 188 -2.70 14.60 19.28
N ALA A 189 -2.86 14.81 17.97
CA ALA A 189 -2.35 15.98 17.25
C ALA A 189 -3.42 17.07 17.04
N ASP A 190 -4.70 16.74 17.23
CA ASP A 190 -5.83 17.66 17.11
C ASP A 190 -6.70 17.63 18.39
N PRO A 191 -6.15 18.07 19.55
CA PRO A 191 -6.84 17.97 20.83
C PRO A 191 -8.11 18.83 20.92
N HIS A 192 -8.22 19.86 20.07
CA HIS A 192 -9.39 20.73 19.99
C HIS A 192 -10.42 20.27 18.95
N GLY A 193 -10.12 19.22 18.18
CA GLY A 193 -11.07 18.61 17.25
C GLY A 193 -11.33 19.42 15.98
N TYR A 194 -10.44 20.32 15.58
CA TYR A 194 -10.62 21.14 14.38
C TYR A 194 -10.71 20.31 13.10
N TRP A 195 -10.11 19.12 13.09
CA TRP A 195 -10.09 18.19 11.97
C TRP A 195 -11.15 17.09 12.05
N ASN A 196 -11.95 17.04 13.12
CA ASN A 196 -12.92 15.95 13.34
C ASN A 196 -13.91 15.78 12.18
N GLU A 197 -14.51 16.88 11.71
CA GLU A 197 -15.46 16.81 10.59
C GLU A 197 -14.75 16.51 9.26
N CYS A 198 -13.62 17.18 9.00
CA CYS A 198 -12.84 16.99 7.77
C CYS A 198 -12.33 15.55 7.59
N LYS A 199 -11.79 14.91 8.64
CA LYS A 199 -11.26 13.55 8.56
C LYS A 199 -12.36 12.47 8.48
N LYS A 200 -13.58 12.79 8.92
CA LYS A 200 -14.77 11.95 8.76
C LYS A 200 -15.38 12.11 7.37
N ASN A 201 -15.46 13.34 6.88
CA ASN A 201 -16.01 13.66 5.58
C ASN A 201 -15.20 14.79 4.92
N HIS A 202 -14.48 14.44 3.85
CA HIS A 202 -13.68 15.38 3.08
C HIS A 202 -14.45 16.63 2.59
N ALA A 203 -15.76 16.53 2.40
CA ALA A 203 -16.61 17.65 1.99
C ALA A 203 -16.75 18.72 3.10
N GLN A 204 -16.44 18.37 4.35
CA GLN A 204 -16.47 19.27 5.50
C GLN A 204 -15.10 19.92 5.78
N CYS A 205 -14.09 19.64 4.96
CA CYS A 205 -12.79 20.28 5.11
C CYS A 205 -12.85 21.77 4.71
N SER A 206 -12.32 22.63 5.57
CA SER A 206 -12.14 24.03 5.25
C SER A 206 -11.09 24.23 4.14
N PRO A 207 -11.05 25.40 3.48
CA PRO A 207 -10.00 25.69 2.50
C PRO A 207 -8.57 25.53 3.03
N SER A 208 -8.32 25.88 4.30
CA SER A 208 -6.99 25.72 4.92
C SER A 208 -6.64 24.26 5.20
N GLN A 209 -7.63 23.44 5.57
CA GLN A 209 -7.42 21.99 5.73
C GLN A 209 -7.12 21.33 4.38
N ILE A 210 -7.86 21.68 3.33
CA ILE A 210 -7.55 21.23 1.98
C ILE A 210 -6.15 21.69 1.57
N GLN A 211 -5.75 22.93 1.84
CA GLN A 211 -4.40 23.42 1.52
C GLN A 211 -3.30 22.59 2.22
N PHE A 212 -3.49 22.21 3.49
CA PHE A 212 -2.57 21.32 4.19
C PHE A 212 -2.50 19.95 3.52
N LEU A 213 -3.63 19.37 3.15
CA LEU A 213 -3.70 18.09 2.43
C LEU A 213 -3.08 18.16 1.03
N GLN A 214 -3.16 19.31 0.35
CA GLN A 214 -2.43 19.55 -0.89
C GLN A 214 -0.91 19.55 -0.67
N GLY A 215 -0.44 20.10 0.45
CA GLY A 215 0.95 20.00 0.89
C GLY A 215 1.39 18.54 1.03
N PHE A 216 0.58 17.72 1.69
CA PHE A 216 0.82 16.28 1.83
C PHE A 216 0.88 15.56 0.47
N ARG A 217 -0.08 15.80 -0.44
CA ARG A 217 -0.04 15.30 -1.82
C ARG A 217 1.27 15.65 -2.52
N ASN A 218 1.72 16.90 -2.40
CA ASN A 218 2.96 17.34 -3.05
C ASN A 218 4.20 16.63 -2.46
N GLN A 219 4.22 16.34 -1.16
CA GLN A 219 5.25 15.50 -0.55
C GLN A 219 5.25 14.08 -1.13
N MET A 220 4.08 13.47 -1.30
CA MET A 220 3.93 12.15 -1.94
C MET A 220 4.51 12.14 -3.35
N LEU A 221 4.09 13.11 -4.17
CA LEU A 221 4.55 13.20 -5.56
C LEU A 221 6.06 13.43 -5.66
N ASN A 222 6.63 14.19 -4.72
CA ASN A 222 8.08 14.36 -4.64
C ASN A 222 8.79 13.06 -4.26
N ALA A 223 8.26 12.30 -3.30
CA ALA A 223 8.85 11.03 -2.85
C ALA A 223 8.92 9.96 -3.96
N ILE A 224 7.95 9.96 -4.88
CA ILE A 224 7.90 8.98 -5.97
C ILE A 224 8.63 9.41 -7.25
N LYS A 225 9.28 10.60 -7.30
CA LYS A 225 9.99 11.07 -8.50
C LYS A 225 11.03 10.07 -8.99
N GLY A 226 11.90 9.60 -8.09
CA GLY A 226 12.93 8.61 -8.42
C GLY A 226 12.34 7.30 -8.90
N PHE A 227 11.36 6.77 -8.18
CA PHE A 227 10.60 5.57 -8.52
C PHE A 227 9.96 5.66 -9.92
N SER A 228 9.41 6.83 -10.27
CA SER A 228 8.68 7.06 -11.52
C SER A 228 9.56 6.97 -12.77
N MET A 229 10.87 7.19 -12.65
CA MET A 229 11.82 7.15 -13.77
C MET A 229 11.97 5.76 -14.40
N SER A 230 11.75 4.69 -13.64
CA SER A 230 11.79 3.33 -14.17
C SER A 230 10.60 3.08 -15.10
N LYS A 231 10.89 2.68 -16.34
CA LYS A 231 9.85 2.29 -17.33
C LYS A 231 9.12 0.99 -16.93
N GLN A 232 9.70 0.18 -16.06
CA GLN A 232 9.11 -1.09 -15.61
C GLN A 232 8.11 -0.88 -14.47
N ASN A 233 8.24 0.21 -13.71
CA ASN A 233 7.33 0.51 -12.61
C ASN A 233 6.03 1.13 -13.11
N GLY A 234 4.95 0.91 -12.39
CA GLY A 234 3.66 1.56 -12.65
C GLY A 234 3.24 2.47 -11.51
N LEU A 235 2.41 3.47 -11.80
CA LEU A 235 1.80 4.31 -10.77
C LEU A 235 0.40 4.76 -11.19
N PHE A 236 -0.51 4.73 -10.24
CA PHE A 236 -1.87 5.26 -10.33
C PHE A 236 -2.15 6.02 -9.02
N ILE A 237 -1.98 7.33 -9.08
CA ILE A 237 -2.15 8.23 -7.94
C ILE A 237 -3.39 9.09 -8.19
N ASN A 238 -4.54 8.67 -7.65
CA ASN A 238 -5.79 9.42 -7.80
C ASN A 238 -5.96 10.47 -6.69
N SER A 239 -6.84 11.43 -6.90
CA SER A 239 -7.13 12.49 -5.94
C SER A 239 -8.34 12.22 -5.06
N CYS A 240 -8.62 10.93 -4.84
CA CYS A 240 -9.71 10.50 -3.96
C CYS A 240 -9.29 10.54 -2.50
N PHE A 241 -10.28 10.63 -1.62
CA PHE A 241 -10.17 10.36 -0.19
C PHE A 241 -10.51 8.89 0.03
N ALA A 242 -9.56 8.00 -0.25
CA ALA A 242 -9.77 6.56 -0.25
C ALA A 242 -8.65 5.82 0.48
N HIS A 243 -8.90 4.54 0.76
CA HIS A 243 -7.93 3.58 1.30
C HIS A 243 -8.36 2.18 0.86
N CYS A 244 -7.42 1.32 0.43
CA CYS A 244 -7.69 -0.02 -0.12
C CYS A 244 -8.65 -0.08 -1.30
N GLN A 245 -8.13 0.16 -2.51
CA GLN A 245 -8.93 0.27 -3.72
C GLN A 245 -8.94 -1.00 -4.58
N THR A 246 -8.00 -1.92 -4.41
CA THR A 246 -7.88 -3.15 -5.20
C THR A 246 -8.88 -4.23 -4.81
N GLU A 247 -9.19 -4.37 -3.53
CA GLU A 247 -10.09 -5.41 -3.02
C GLU A 247 -11.56 -4.95 -2.93
N ARG A 248 -11.82 -3.68 -3.26
CA ARG A 248 -13.14 -3.07 -3.27
C ARG A 248 -13.69 -3.05 -4.69
N GLN A 249 -14.82 -3.74 -4.92
CA GLN A 249 -15.37 -3.85 -6.28
C GLN A 249 -15.74 -2.48 -6.88
N ASP A 250 -16.27 -1.59 -6.04
CA ASP A 250 -16.72 -0.27 -6.45
C ASP A 250 -15.57 0.64 -6.92
N THR A 251 -14.34 0.39 -6.45
CA THR A 251 -13.15 1.12 -6.92
C THR A 251 -12.31 0.34 -7.93
N TRP A 252 -12.34 -0.99 -7.90
CA TRP A 252 -11.51 -1.83 -8.75
C TRP A 252 -12.00 -1.83 -10.21
N PHE A 253 -13.25 -2.27 -10.42
CA PHE A 253 -13.80 -2.50 -11.76
C PHE A 253 -15.34 -2.46 -11.77
N ALA A 254 -15.91 -1.38 -11.24
CA ALA A 254 -17.31 -1.03 -11.46
C ALA A 254 -17.43 0.00 -12.60
N ASP A 255 -18.62 0.12 -13.21
CA ASP A 255 -18.90 1.04 -14.31
C ASP A 255 -18.54 2.50 -13.99
N ASN A 256 -18.67 2.90 -12.73
CA ASN A 256 -18.37 4.23 -12.22
C ASN A 256 -17.10 4.28 -11.35
N SER A 257 -16.23 3.26 -11.43
CA SER A 257 -14.97 3.23 -10.68
C SER A 257 -14.06 4.44 -10.98
N PRO A 258 -13.17 4.84 -10.05
CA PRO A 258 -12.30 6.00 -10.25
C PRO A 258 -11.40 5.87 -11.49
N ILE A 259 -11.32 6.93 -12.29
CA ILE A 259 -10.53 6.96 -13.53
C ILE A 259 -9.55 8.13 -13.56
N ILE A 260 -8.36 7.89 -14.13
CA ILE A 260 -7.42 8.95 -14.50
C ILE A 260 -7.22 8.88 -16.00
N LYS A 261 -7.47 9.99 -16.72
CA LYS A 261 -7.36 10.07 -18.19
C LYS A 261 -8.09 8.91 -18.90
N ASN A 262 -9.34 8.68 -18.51
CA ASN A 262 -10.23 7.63 -19.05
C ASN A 262 -9.75 6.19 -18.80
N LYS A 263 -8.89 5.95 -17.81
CA LYS A 263 -8.45 4.61 -17.43
C LYS A 263 -8.75 4.34 -15.96
N GLY A 264 -9.53 3.30 -15.71
CA GLY A 264 -9.82 2.79 -14.36
C GLY A 264 -8.68 1.95 -13.77
N ILE A 265 -8.77 1.68 -12.47
CA ILE A 265 -7.71 1.03 -11.69
C ILE A 265 -7.40 -0.38 -12.23
N ALA A 266 -8.40 -1.26 -12.40
CA ALA A 266 -8.14 -2.63 -12.86
C ALA A 266 -7.46 -2.68 -14.23
N LEU A 267 -7.92 -1.86 -15.17
CA LEU A 267 -7.34 -1.77 -16.52
C LEU A 267 -5.91 -1.23 -16.49
N ALA A 268 -5.63 -0.24 -15.65
CA ALA A 268 -4.28 0.28 -15.46
C ALA A 268 -3.33 -0.78 -14.89
N VAL A 269 -3.75 -1.52 -13.86
CA VAL A 269 -2.93 -2.59 -13.29
C VAL A 269 -2.72 -3.72 -14.29
N GLY A 270 -3.77 -4.16 -14.99
CA GLY A 270 -3.69 -5.19 -16.03
C GLY A 270 -2.77 -4.79 -17.18
N ASP A 271 -2.95 -3.59 -17.74
CA ASP A 271 -2.11 -3.09 -18.81
C ASP A 271 -0.63 -3.05 -18.43
N TRP A 272 -0.34 -2.59 -17.21
CA TRP A 272 1.03 -2.59 -16.69
C TRP A 272 1.55 -4.01 -16.44
N TYR A 273 0.75 -4.89 -15.82
CA TYR A 273 1.19 -6.23 -15.46
C TYR A 273 1.53 -7.07 -16.68
N PHE A 274 0.68 -7.02 -17.71
CA PHE A 274 0.85 -7.76 -18.95
C PHE A 274 1.72 -7.04 -19.99
N ASP A 275 2.33 -5.90 -19.62
CA ASP A 275 3.20 -5.10 -20.49
C ASP A 275 2.50 -4.58 -21.75
N ARG A 276 1.17 -4.36 -21.68
CA ARG A 276 0.38 -3.75 -22.76
C ARG A 276 0.65 -2.25 -22.90
N SER A 277 0.84 -1.55 -21.78
CA SER A 277 1.26 -0.14 -21.81
C SER A 277 1.98 0.29 -20.52
N GLY A 278 2.85 1.29 -20.63
CA GLY A 278 3.48 1.92 -19.47
C GLY A 278 2.48 2.85 -18.77
N ILE A 279 2.26 2.63 -17.47
CA ILE A 279 1.26 3.37 -16.69
C ILE A 279 1.93 4.34 -15.72
N LYS A 280 1.78 5.63 -15.99
CA LYS A 280 2.21 6.73 -15.12
C LYS A 280 1.07 7.73 -14.91
N ALA A 281 0.02 7.29 -14.23
CA ALA A 281 -1.19 8.08 -14.01
C ALA A 281 -1.10 8.84 -12.67
N ILE A 282 -1.01 10.16 -12.75
CA ILE A 282 -1.12 11.06 -11.60
C ILE A 282 -2.26 12.02 -11.90
N ASP A 283 -3.20 12.10 -10.98
CA ASP A 283 -4.39 12.90 -11.12
C ASP A 283 -4.16 14.37 -10.73
N CYS A 284 -5.07 15.26 -11.14
CA CYS A 284 -5.06 16.67 -10.74
C CYS A 284 -5.40 16.84 -9.26
N PRO A 285 -5.01 17.93 -8.57
CA PRO A 285 -5.38 18.17 -7.18
C PRO A 285 -6.91 18.17 -6.93
N TYR A 286 -7.37 17.65 -5.79
CA TYR A 286 -8.78 17.78 -5.35
C TYR A 286 -9.24 19.25 -5.43
N PRO A 287 -10.46 19.55 -5.91
CA PRO A 287 -11.61 18.64 -6.13
C PRO A 287 -11.87 18.24 -7.59
N CYS A 288 -10.84 18.16 -8.43
CA CYS A 288 -11.05 18.03 -9.87
C CYS A 288 -11.68 16.69 -10.30
N ASP A 289 -11.30 15.57 -9.67
CA ASP A 289 -11.80 14.23 -10.04
C ASP A 289 -13.19 13.99 -9.46
N LYS A 290 -14.16 13.81 -10.36
CA LYS A 290 -15.57 13.56 -10.04
C LYS A 290 -15.93 12.08 -10.03
N THR A 291 -14.99 11.20 -10.35
CA THR A 291 -15.18 9.75 -10.38
C THR A 291 -14.78 9.08 -9.06
N CYS A 292 -14.25 9.86 -8.11
CA CYS A 292 -13.82 9.36 -6.83
C CYS A 292 -14.94 8.80 -5.96
N HIS A 293 -14.73 7.57 -5.47
CA HIS A 293 -15.51 6.97 -4.39
C HIS A 293 -14.87 7.31 -3.05
N ASN A 294 -15.11 8.52 -2.57
CA ASN A 294 -14.54 9.01 -1.32
C ASN A 294 -15.15 8.29 -0.10
N LEU A 295 -14.30 7.89 0.84
CA LEU A 295 -14.72 7.34 2.12
C LEU A 295 -15.32 8.44 3.01
N VAL A 296 -16.47 8.12 3.59
CA VAL A 296 -17.14 8.93 4.60
C VAL A 296 -17.37 8.06 5.82
N PHE A 297 -16.83 8.50 6.95
CA PHE A 297 -16.86 7.77 8.22
C PHE A 297 -17.98 8.30 9.10
N ARG A 298 -18.67 7.40 9.80
CA ARG A 298 -19.74 7.73 10.74
C ARG A 298 -19.14 8.05 12.11
#